data_AF-J2IXA6-F1
#
_entry.id   AF-J2IXA6-F1
#
_cell.length_a   1.000
_cell.length_b   1.000
_cell.length_c   1.000
_cell.angle_alpha   90.00
_cell.angle_beta   90.00
_cell.angle_gamma   90.00
#
_symmetry.space_group_name_H-M   'P 1'
#
loop_
_entity.id
_entity.type
_entity.pdbx_description
1 polymer ?
#
loop_
_entity_poly.entity_id
_entity_poly.type
_entity_poly.pdbx_seq_one_letter_code
_entity_poly.pdbx_strand_id
1 'polypeptide(L)'
;MTTTRTLSLIAAALVGGLATNGLAPQAFAQETSFDKLANLPFAEGRPTKETAQTLRDELLFQRATQTYLWALPLINTLGMQVGSEKHFGAGYNVLPIWKKRLDAKTLVTTPNSDLLYAMSYVDLGKDGPVVMDAPPMLQGILLDYWQRPIPVDGGKFFGDVGLFGPDAGKGGKFLILPPGYKGEVPQGYFVYRSGTNNVFIFLRGFYEDPKNLTPAAGHLEKTRIYPLNGESGAKAMKFPDASDIPANMLPMSDGSVFEQLKRLVDTEGDNLAGPDWLGMLAAIGIVKGQPFTPDAHIREILDRAAKTGYKMSRVIGFDEKVSGNSYLMYSDRRWVNPFPDGTPANPTGTLNLAWENVAGTYPYLDLDARIWMFTNYYSISPGMVSKSPGAAAMYVIAFTDSEGTPLVGGSSYRLNLPANIPARLFWSVTLYEAENASGLANGQPFPSLGSKDKPAQNADGSTDIFLGPRHPKANKATGAPPCRAEDTSPSSGSTARPNPPSTRAGSQVTSRRWSDPAALSGLRPGKGSEMRPSPHRRQGPDMALPARSDRRDGGQKPPAAALGNRPPAPMISLTMPPVKRRGTSILPGCGHSMGSAPSPDAEYAN
;
A
#
# COMPACT_ATOMS: atom_id res chain seq x y z
N MET A 1 -103.18 -11.64 -51.50
CA MET A 1 -102.22 -12.68 -51.91
C MET A 1 -100.87 -12.26 -51.34
N THR A 2 -100.33 -12.89 -50.30
CA THR A 2 -99.61 -14.21 -50.28
C THR A 2 -98.34 -14.18 -51.14
N THR A 3 -97.14 -14.57 -50.68
CA THR A 3 -96.78 -15.57 -49.64
C THR A 3 -95.48 -15.25 -48.84
N THR A 4 -95.42 -15.78 -47.61
CA THR A 4 -94.35 -16.53 -46.89
C THR A 4 -92.92 -16.69 -47.52
N ARG A 5 -91.83 -17.02 -46.79
CA ARG A 5 -91.64 -17.93 -45.61
C ARG A 5 -90.37 -17.62 -44.74
N THR A 6 -89.94 -18.55 -43.89
CA THR A 6 -89.10 -18.33 -42.67
C THR A 6 -87.64 -18.88 -42.68
N LEU A 7 -86.72 -18.15 -42.01
CA LEU A 7 -85.55 -18.57 -41.17
C LEU A 7 -84.67 -19.81 -41.53
N SER A 8 -83.32 -19.62 -41.66
CA SER A 8 -82.27 -20.17 -40.72
C SER A 8 -80.80 -20.30 -41.23
N LEU A 9 -79.85 -19.85 -40.39
CA LEU A 9 -78.54 -20.45 -39.99
C LEU A 9 -77.30 -20.70 -40.92
N ILE A 10 -76.17 -20.04 -40.55
CA ILE A 10 -74.79 -20.57 -40.26
C ILE A 10 -73.69 -20.83 -41.36
N ALA A 11 -72.43 -20.51 -40.96
CA ALA A 11 -71.09 -21.03 -41.37
C ALA A 11 -70.13 -20.29 -42.37
N ALA A 12 -69.23 -19.46 -41.80
CA ALA A 12 -67.75 -19.46 -41.89
C ALA A 12 -66.93 -19.52 -43.22
N ALA A 13 -65.99 -18.55 -43.39
CA ALA A 13 -64.64 -18.76 -43.96
C ALA A 13 -63.60 -17.62 -43.66
N LEU A 14 -62.66 -17.92 -42.77
CA LEU A 14 -61.25 -17.50 -42.55
C LEU A 14 -60.45 -16.47 -43.43
N VAL A 15 -59.42 -15.88 -42.77
CA VAL A 15 -58.20 -15.13 -43.24
C VAL A 15 -58.32 -13.61 -43.51
N GLY A 16 -57.43 -12.79 -42.91
CA GLY A 16 -57.22 -11.40 -43.37
C GLY A 16 -56.56 -10.35 -42.45
N GLY A 17 -55.40 -10.63 -41.81
CA GLY A 17 -54.45 -9.60 -41.33
C GLY A 17 -54.90 -8.53 -40.30
N LEU A 18 -54.67 -8.78 -39.00
CA LEU A 18 -54.71 -7.75 -37.96
C LEU A 18 -53.33 -7.12 -37.74
N ALA A 19 -53.22 -5.81 -37.88
CA ALA A 19 -51.99 -5.06 -37.63
C ALA A 19 -51.75 -4.86 -36.13
N THR A 20 -50.72 -5.49 -35.56
CA THR A 20 -50.28 -5.25 -34.19
C THR A 20 -49.39 -4.00 -34.13
N ASN A 21 -49.93 -2.90 -33.60
CA ASN A 21 -49.15 -1.69 -33.33
C ASN A 21 -48.00 -1.99 -32.37
N GLY A 22 -46.76 -1.80 -32.84
CA GLY A 22 -45.56 -2.02 -32.05
C GLY A 22 -45.35 -0.93 -31.02
N LEU A 23 -45.84 -1.15 -29.79
CA LEU A 23 -45.38 -0.40 -28.61
C LEU A 23 -43.95 -0.80 -28.28
N ALA A 24 -42.99 -0.23 -29.01
CA ALA A 24 -41.59 -0.24 -28.61
C ALA A 24 -41.47 0.51 -27.28
N PRO A 25 -40.94 -0.09 -26.20
CA PRO A 25 -40.74 0.63 -24.95
C PRO A 25 -39.70 1.72 -25.18
N GLN A 26 -40.09 2.99 -24.96
CA GLN A 26 -39.12 4.08 -24.91
C GLN A 26 -38.20 3.85 -23.72
N ALA A 27 -36.96 3.42 -24.00
CA ALA A 27 -35.91 3.39 -23.02
C ALA A 27 -35.55 4.83 -22.66
N PHE A 28 -36.10 5.34 -21.55
CA PHE A 28 -35.65 6.59 -20.96
C PHE A 28 -34.16 6.44 -20.63
N ALA A 29 -33.31 7.21 -21.33
CA ALA A 29 -31.91 7.28 -21.00
C ALA A 29 -31.78 7.80 -19.55
N GLN A 30 -31.22 6.98 -18.67
CA GLN A 30 -31.07 7.34 -17.26
C GLN A 30 -29.94 8.38 -17.13
N GLU A 31 -30.32 9.65 -17.19
CA GLU A 31 -29.43 10.80 -17.07
C GLU A 31 -28.50 10.66 -15.85
N THR A 32 -27.19 10.74 -16.07
CA THR A 32 -26.18 10.50 -15.04
C THR A 32 -26.10 11.67 -14.05
N SER A 33 -25.34 11.50 -12.96
CA SER A 33 -25.01 12.61 -12.06
C SER A 33 -24.23 13.72 -12.76
N PHE A 34 -23.39 13.40 -13.74
CA PHE A 34 -22.58 14.37 -14.47
C PHE A 34 -23.43 15.18 -15.45
N ASP A 35 -24.31 14.51 -16.20
CA ASP A 35 -25.26 15.18 -17.10
C ASP A 35 -26.13 16.16 -16.31
N LYS A 36 -26.68 15.74 -15.16
CA LYS A 36 -27.50 16.59 -14.28
C LYS A 36 -26.79 17.85 -13.79
N LEU A 37 -25.49 17.77 -13.52
CA LEU A 37 -24.67 18.92 -13.12
C LEU A 37 -24.34 19.83 -14.31
N ALA A 38 -24.03 19.25 -15.48
CA ALA A 38 -23.73 19.98 -16.70
C ALA A 38 -24.96 20.68 -17.30
N ASN A 39 -26.15 20.10 -17.16
CA ASN A 39 -27.42 20.56 -17.70
C ASN A 39 -28.17 21.54 -16.76
N LEU A 40 -27.58 21.97 -15.63
CA LEU A 40 -28.27 22.86 -14.68
C LEU A 40 -28.67 24.20 -15.32
N PRO A 41 -29.90 24.70 -15.06
CA PRO A 41 -30.45 25.81 -15.82
C PRO A 41 -29.75 27.15 -15.53
N PHE A 42 -29.46 27.87 -16.62
CA PHE A 42 -29.06 29.27 -16.62
C PHE A 42 -30.15 30.11 -17.30
N ALA A 43 -30.65 31.14 -16.62
CA ALA A 43 -31.56 32.13 -17.18
C ALA A 43 -30.76 33.35 -17.68
N GLU A 44 -30.99 33.78 -18.93
CA GLU A 44 -30.27 34.92 -19.53
C GLU A 44 -28.73 34.86 -19.37
N GLY A 45 -28.15 33.67 -19.53
CA GLY A 45 -26.71 33.44 -19.38
C GLY A 45 -26.18 33.50 -17.94
N ARG A 46 -27.06 33.47 -16.93
CA ARG A 46 -26.71 33.52 -15.50
C ARG A 46 -27.33 32.33 -14.76
N PRO A 47 -26.65 31.73 -13.76
CA PRO A 47 -27.23 30.64 -13.00
C PRO A 47 -28.42 31.14 -12.17
N THR A 48 -29.46 30.33 -11.97
CA THR A 48 -30.45 30.61 -10.92
C THR A 48 -29.79 30.54 -9.54
N LYS A 49 -30.48 31.01 -8.49
CA LYS A 49 -29.97 30.91 -7.10
C LYS A 49 -29.71 29.45 -6.71
N GLU A 50 -30.57 28.55 -7.17
CA GLU A 50 -30.56 27.11 -6.92
C GLU A 50 -29.41 26.45 -7.69
N THR A 51 -29.28 26.70 -9.00
CA THR A 51 -28.12 26.29 -9.80
C THR A 51 -26.80 26.76 -9.17
N ALA A 52 -26.75 28.02 -8.75
CA ALA A 52 -25.57 28.61 -8.11
C ALA A 52 -25.28 28.06 -6.71
N GLN A 53 -26.25 27.45 -6.03
CA GLN A 53 -26.03 26.76 -4.77
C GLN A 53 -25.50 25.35 -5.02
N THR A 54 -26.20 24.56 -5.86
CA THR A 54 -25.80 23.19 -6.24
C THR A 54 -24.37 23.13 -6.79
N LEU A 55 -23.99 24.07 -7.67
CA LEU A 55 -22.63 24.12 -8.22
C LEU A 55 -21.57 24.56 -7.20
N ARG A 56 -21.92 25.27 -6.12
CA ARG A 56 -20.99 25.57 -5.02
C ARG A 56 -20.81 24.38 -4.09
N ASP A 57 -21.89 23.67 -3.79
CA ASP A 57 -21.87 22.47 -2.95
C ASP A 57 -21.08 21.34 -3.64
N GLU A 58 -21.28 21.16 -4.94
CA GLU A 58 -20.48 20.24 -5.77
C GLU A 58 -19.00 20.66 -5.83
N LEU A 59 -18.70 21.96 -6.00
CA LEU A 59 -17.31 22.43 -6.02
C LEU A 59 -16.60 22.24 -4.66
N LEU A 60 -17.32 22.41 -3.55
CA LEU A 60 -16.85 22.10 -2.20
C LEU A 60 -16.58 20.60 -2.05
N PHE A 61 -17.54 19.75 -2.47
CA PHE A 61 -17.41 18.29 -2.46
C PHE A 61 -16.19 17.81 -3.26
N GLN A 62 -16.02 18.31 -4.49
CA GLN A 62 -14.88 17.98 -5.35
C GLN A 62 -13.55 18.40 -4.72
N ARG A 63 -13.44 19.65 -4.24
CA ARG A 63 -12.22 20.16 -3.60
C ARG A 63 -11.85 19.37 -2.34
N ALA A 64 -12.83 19.06 -1.50
CA ALA A 64 -12.62 18.25 -0.30
C ALA A 64 -12.20 16.82 -0.64
N THR A 65 -12.79 16.20 -1.67
CA THR A 65 -12.45 14.85 -2.14
C THR A 65 -11.03 14.79 -2.69
N GLN A 66 -10.62 15.78 -3.51
CA GLN A 66 -9.25 15.85 -4.04
C GLN A 66 -8.21 16.19 -2.95
N THR A 67 -8.56 17.06 -2.00
CA THR A 67 -7.72 17.34 -0.82
C THR A 67 -7.52 16.09 0.03
N TYR A 68 -8.56 15.27 0.21
CA TYR A 68 -8.45 13.97 0.90
C TYR A 68 -7.44 13.04 0.21
N LEU A 69 -7.59 12.83 -1.10
CA LEU A 69 -6.71 11.95 -1.88
C LEU A 69 -5.24 12.41 -1.86
N TRP A 70 -5.00 13.70 -2.06
CA TRP A 70 -3.66 14.30 -1.98
C TRP A 70 -3.02 14.17 -0.58
N ALA A 71 -3.83 14.34 0.48
CA ALA A 71 -3.38 14.30 1.86
C ALA A 71 -3.23 12.89 2.45
N LEU A 72 -3.53 11.81 1.72
CA LEU A 72 -3.48 10.43 2.23
C LEU A 72 -2.27 10.06 3.10
N PRO A 73 -1.01 10.45 2.78
CA PRO A 73 0.12 10.19 3.67
C PRO A 73 0.00 10.89 5.04
N LEU A 74 -0.46 12.15 5.06
CA LEU A 74 -0.74 12.88 6.31
C LEU A 74 -1.88 12.22 7.08
N ILE A 75 -2.94 11.80 6.39
CA ILE A 75 -4.13 11.17 6.99
C ILE A 75 -3.78 9.81 7.60
N ASN A 76 -2.86 9.08 6.96
CA ASN A 76 -2.27 7.85 7.48
C ASN A 76 -1.44 8.13 8.74
N THR A 77 -0.53 9.12 8.72
CA THR A 77 0.25 9.52 9.92
C THR A 77 -0.64 10.04 11.05
N LEU A 78 -1.69 10.82 10.75
CA LEU A 78 -2.70 11.30 11.71
C LEU A 78 -3.46 10.15 12.35
N GLY A 79 -3.91 9.17 11.55
CA GLY A 79 -4.56 7.96 12.03
C GLY A 79 -3.69 7.22 13.04
N MET A 80 -2.42 7.00 12.67
CA MET A 80 -1.44 6.36 13.55
C MET A 80 -1.15 7.17 14.82
N GLN A 81 -0.98 8.49 14.72
CA GLN A 81 -0.75 9.36 15.88
C GLN A 81 -1.96 9.39 16.82
N VAL A 82 -3.13 9.78 16.34
CA VAL A 82 -4.34 9.95 17.16
C VAL A 82 -4.79 8.62 17.76
N GLY A 83 -4.67 7.52 17.00
CA GLY A 83 -4.93 6.16 17.47
C GLY A 83 -3.98 5.73 18.60
N SER A 84 -2.69 6.01 18.45
CA SER A 84 -1.67 5.70 19.46
C SER A 84 -1.84 6.56 20.72
N GLU A 85 -1.91 7.88 20.58
CA GLU A 85 -1.96 8.82 21.71
C GLU A 85 -3.20 8.62 22.59
N LYS A 86 -4.34 8.23 21.99
CA LYS A 86 -5.58 7.88 22.70
C LYS A 86 -5.43 6.72 23.69
N HIS A 87 -4.55 5.76 23.40
CA HIS A 87 -4.33 4.58 24.24
C HIS A 87 -3.08 4.68 25.12
N PHE A 88 -2.05 5.40 24.68
CA PHE A 88 -0.71 5.37 25.27
C PHE A 88 -0.21 6.72 25.80
N GLY A 89 -0.91 7.81 25.51
CA GLY A 89 -0.47 9.18 25.80
C GLY A 89 0.46 9.77 24.73
N ALA A 90 0.73 11.07 24.85
CA ALA A 90 1.42 11.88 23.84
C ALA A 90 2.71 12.55 24.35
N GLY A 91 3.58 12.91 23.41
CA GLY A 91 4.81 13.69 23.64
C GLY A 91 6.10 12.89 23.42
N TYR A 92 7.21 13.62 23.19
CA TYR A 92 8.49 13.06 22.74
C TYR A 92 9.01 11.86 23.56
N ASN A 93 8.72 11.81 24.86
CA ASN A 93 9.21 10.76 25.77
C ASN A 93 8.31 9.51 25.82
N VAL A 94 7.30 9.41 24.95
CA VAL A 94 6.38 8.26 24.87
C VAL A 94 6.69 7.47 23.60
N LEU A 95 7.10 6.21 23.77
CA LEU A 95 7.43 5.27 22.70
C LEU A 95 6.72 3.93 22.97
N PRO A 96 5.45 3.74 22.56
CA PRO A 96 4.77 2.46 22.68
C PRO A 96 5.46 1.38 21.85
N ILE A 97 5.52 0.17 22.41
CA ILE A 97 6.20 -0.99 21.83
C ILE A 97 5.23 -2.16 21.80
N TRP A 98 5.08 -2.83 20.66
CA TRP A 98 4.32 -4.09 20.58
C TRP A 98 5.21 -5.25 21.04
N LYS A 99 5.35 -5.43 22.37
CA LYS A 99 6.38 -6.30 22.98
C LYS A 99 6.14 -7.79 22.70
N LYS A 100 4.91 -8.17 22.36
CA LYS A 100 4.49 -9.54 22.02
C LYS A 100 4.26 -9.75 20.51
N ARG A 101 4.86 -8.91 19.66
CA ARG A 101 4.51 -8.68 18.23
C ARG A 101 3.21 -7.87 18.08
N LEU A 102 3.00 -7.29 16.90
CA LEU A 102 1.76 -6.60 16.53
C LEU A 102 0.79 -7.64 15.94
N ASP A 103 -0.43 -7.68 16.49
CA ASP A 103 -1.47 -8.67 16.21
C ASP A 103 -2.68 -8.07 15.47
N ALA A 104 -3.61 -8.90 15.00
CA ALA A 104 -4.79 -8.43 14.27
C ALA A 104 -5.80 -7.60 15.11
N LYS A 105 -5.55 -7.35 16.41
CA LYS A 105 -6.37 -6.45 17.22
C LYS A 105 -5.99 -4.98 16.99
N THR A 106 -4.69 -4.69 16.85
CA THR A 106 -4.22 -3.34 16.48
C THR A 106 -4.51 -3.07 15.01
N LEU A 107 -5.45 -2.17 14.74
CA LEU A 107 -5.81 -1.79 13.38
C LEU A 107 -4.88 -0.69 12.88
N VAL A 108 -3.83 -1.07 12.16
CA VAL A 108 -2.95 -0.16 11.41
C VAL A 108 -2.77 -0.70 9.99
N THR A 109 -2.46 0.15 9.01
CA THR A 109 -2.20 -0.27 7.62
C THR A 109 -0.99 -1.21 7.55
N THR A 110 -1.09 -2.32 6.81
CA THR A 110 -0.09 -3.39 6.57
C THR A 110 1.04 -3.55 7.60
N PRO A 111 0.75 -3.91 8.86
CA PRO A 111 1.78 -4.17 9.86
C PRO A 111 2.63 -5.39 9.51
N ASN A 112 3.81 -5.50 10.12
CA ASN A 112 4.63 -6.71 10.08
C ASN A 112 4.56 -7.38 11.45
N SER A 113 3.98 -8.57 11.52
CA SER A 113 3.94 -9.35 12.76
C SER A 113 5.25 -10.10 13.03
N ASP A 114 6.23 -10.13 12.12
CA ASP A 114 7.38 -11.07 12.20
C ASP A 114 8.66 -10.46 12.82
N LEU A 115 8.51 -9.23 13.34
CA LEU A 115 9.45 -8.47 14.16
C LEU A 115 8.65 -7.55 15.11
N LEU A 116 9.30 -6.93 16.10
CA LEU A 116 8.64 -5.99 17.02
C LEU A 116 8.68 -4.56 16.46
N TYR A 117 7.61 -3.80 16.65
CA TYR A 117 7.56 -2.38 16.32
C TYR A 117 7.59 -1.51 17.57
N ALA A 118 8.19 -0.33 17.44
CA ALA A 118 7.92 0.83 18.29
C ALA A 118 7.70 2.07 17.41
N MET A 119 6.80 2.95 17.83
CA MET A 119 6.37 4.12 17.05
C MET A 119 6.27 5.35 17.97
N SER A 120 6.72 6.51 17.52
CA SER A 120 6.54 7.77 18.28
C SER A 120 6.31 8.95 17.34
N TYR A 121 5.70 10.01 17.87
CA TYR A 121 5.29 11.21 17.15
C TYR A 121 5.83 12.41 17.91
N VAL A 122 6.62 13.24 17.22
CA VAL A 122 7.35 14.37 17.80
C VAL A 122 6.90 15.64 17.12
N ASP A 123 6.76 16.73 17.88
CA ASP A 123 6.41 18.06 17.37
C ASP A 123 7.58 19.01 17.62
N LEU A 124 8.44 19.19 16.62
CA LEU A 124 9.64 20.02 16.67
C LEU A 124 9.31 21.53 16.74
N GLY A 125 8.10 21.93 16.35
CA GLY A 125 7.61 23.30 16.51
C GLY A 125 7.28 23.65 17.96
N LYS A 126 6.95 22.63 18.76
CA LYS A 126 6.64 22.71 20.19
C LYS A 126 7.82 22.38 21.10
N ASP A 127 8.49 21.26 20.84
CA ASP A 127 9.57 20.72 21.68
C ASP A 127 10.97 21.18 21.23
N GLY A 128 11.07 21.87 20.08
CA GLY A 128 12.31 22.35 19.49
C GLY A 128 13.10 21.25 18.74
N PRO A 129 14.39 21.46 18.45
CA PRO A 129 15.27 20.38 17.96
C PRO A 129 15.29 19.21 18.93
N VAL A 130 15.10 17.99 18.44
CA VAL A 130 15.01 16.77 19.25
C VAL A 130 16.11 15.79 18.88
N VAL A 131 16.75 15.23 19.90
CA VAL A 131 17.72 14.14 19.79
C VAL A 131 17.02 12.81 20.04
N MET A 132 17.20 11.85 19.13
CA MET A 132 17.00 10.43 19.43
C MET A 132 18.37 9.79 19.67
N ASP A 133 18.57 9.21 20.84
CA ASP A 133 19.77 8.44 21.21
C ASP A 133 19.47 6.95 21.00
N ALA A 134 20.13 6.35 20.02
CA ALA A 134 19.89 5.00 19.55
C ALA A 134 20.99 4.03 20.04
N PRO A 135 20.63 2.88 20.65
CA PRO A 135 21.60 1.83 20.95
C PRO A 135 22.17 1.22 19.65
N PRO A 136 23.38 0.61 19.70
CA PRO A 136 23.94 -0.12 18.57
C PRO A 136 22.99 -1.21 18.07
N MET A 137 22.95 -1.45 16.76
CA MET A 137 22.05 -2.39 16.08
C MET A 137 20.54 -2.06 16.13
N LEU A 138 20.13 -0.89 16.61
CA LEU A 138 18.77 -0.40 16.39
C LEU A 138 18.55 -0.18 14.88
N GLN A 139 17.44 -0.70 14.35
CA GLN A 139 16.97 -0.39 13.01
C GLN A 139 15.73 0.50 13.08
N GLY A 140 15.68 1.54 12.25
CA GLY A 140 14.54 2.45 12.21
C GLY A 140 14.51 3.37 11.01
N ILE A 141 13.47 4.19 10.93
CA ILE A 141 13.28 5.23 9.92
C ILE A 141 12.73 6.48 10.62
N LEU A 142 13.38 7.61 10.37
CA LEU A 142 12.96 8.96 10.75
C LEU A 142 12.25 9.60 9.55
N LEU A 143 10.96 9.84 9.70
CA LEU A 143 10.08 10.34 8.65
C LEU A 143 9.53 11.73 9.02
N ASP A 144 9.44 12.59 8.02
CA ASP A 144 8.57 13.76 8.14
C ASP A 144 7.10 13.34 8.10
N TYR A 145 6.17 14.25 8.36
CA TYR A 145 4.77 13.89 8.53
C TYR A 145 4.09 13.43 7.22
N TRP A 146 4.66 13.81 6.07
CA TRP A 146 4.31 13.30 4.74
C TRP A 146 4.83 11.88 4.47
N GLN A 147 5.47 11.26 5.47
CA GLN A 147 6.17 9.97 5.38
C GLN A 147 7.33 9.97 4.37
N ARG A 148 7.97 11.14 4.17
CA ARG A 148 9.21 11.26 3.40
C ARG A 148 10.41 11.00 4.31
N PRO A 149 11.39 10.16 3.90
CA PRO A 149 12.64 9.97 4.63
C PRO A 149 13.39 11.28 4.83
N ILE A 150 13.63 11.67 6.10
CA ILE A 150 14.21 12.97 6.41
C ILE A 150 15.66 13.04 5.89
N PRO A 151 16.03 14.02 5.05
CA PRO A 151 17.40 14.17 4.55
C PRO A 151 18.42 14.37 5.68
N VAL A 152 19.56 13.70 5.55
CA VAL A 152 20.72 13.85 6.45
C VAL A 152 21.72 14.84 5.86
N ASP A 153 22.36 15.64 6.71
CA ASP A 153 23.44 16.54 6.29
C ASP A 153 24.57 15.77 5.56
N GLY A 154 25.09 16.37 4.50
CA GLY A 154 25.97 15.69 3.53
C GLY A 154 25.22 14.90 2.44
N GLY A 155 23.90 14.81 2.48
CA GLY A 155 23.04 14.36 1.35
C GLY A 155 23.14 12.88 0.97
N LYS A 156 23.92 12.07 1.71
CA LYS A 156 24.16 10.65 1.42
C LYS A 156 23.07 9.71 1.96
N PHE A 157 22.36 10.12 3.01
CA PHE A 157 21.41 9.30 3.74
C PHE A 157 20.07 10.03 3.90
N PHE A 158 18.98 9.28 3.99
CA PHE A 158 17.63 9.81 4.13
C PHE A 158 16.81 8.89 5.04
N GLY A 159 16.41 9.37 6.22
CA GLY A 159 15.54 8.68 7.18
C GLY A 159 16.12 7.45 7.89
N ASP A 160 16.90 6.61 7.22
CA ASP A 160 17.40 5.33 7.77
C ASP A 160 18.22 5.49 9.06
N VAL A 161 18.01 4.55 9.99
CA VAL A 161 18.73 4.38 11.26
C VAL A 161 19.24 2.93 11.32
N GLY A 162 20.49 2.73 11.71
CA GLY A 162 21.14 1.42 11.80
C GLY A 162 22.00 1.11 10.58
N LEU A 163 21.98 -0.14 10.12
CA LEU A 163 22.84 -0.68 9.04
C LEU A 163 22.82 0.12 7.72
N PHE A 164 21.73 0.83 7.43
CA PHE A 164 21.57 1.67 6.25
C PHE A 164 21.64 3.18 6.56
N GLY A 165 21.69 3.55 7.84
CA GLY A 165 21.84 4.92 8.30
C GLY A 165 23.29 5.37 8.38
N PRO A 166 23.55 6.63 8.75
CA PRO A 166 24.89 7.20 8.89
C PRO A 166 25.70 6.59 10.04
N ASP A 167 25.05 5.93 11.01
CA ASP A 167 25.70 5.18 12.09
C ASP A 167 26.21 3.79 11.66
N ALA A 168 25.73 3.27 10.53
CA ALA A 168 26.05 1.94 10.00
C ALA A 168 25.85 0.78 11.00
N GLY A 169 24.86 0.90 11.90
CA GLY A 169 24.53 -0.09 12.94
C GLY A 169 25.29 0.11 14.24
N LYS A 170 26.12 1.15 14.38
CA LYS A 170 26.85 1.46 15.62
C LYS A 170 26.00 2.20 16.65
N GLY A 171 24.83 2.72 16.28
CA GLY A 171 24.04 3.61 17.13
C GLY A 171 24.69 4.99 17.32
N GLY A 172 24.11 5.79 18.20
CA GLY A 172 24.55 7.17 18.46
C GLY A 172 23.38 8.17 18.51
N LYS A 173 23.69 9.46 18.45
CA LYS A 173 22.72 10.55 18.62
C LYS A 173 22.27 11.12 17.27
N PHE A 174 20.97 11.07 17.02
CA PHE A 174 20.30 11.53 15.80
C PHE A 174 19.57 12.83 16.12
N LEU A 175 20.12 13.95 15.66
CA LEU A 175 19.56 15.29 15.89
C LEU A 175 18.59 15.65 14.76
N ILE A 176 17.30 15.69 15.08
CA ILE A 176 16.22 16.05 14.19
C ILE A 176 15.92 17.54 14.35
N LEU A 177 16.12 18.31 13.27
CA LEU A 177 15.93 19.75 13.22
C LEU A 177 14.57 20.11 12.58
N PRO A 178 13.85 21.11 13.10
CA PRO A 178 12.63 21.62 12.46
C PRO A 178 12.93 22.31 11.12
N PRO A 179 11.92 22.49 10.26
CA PRO A 179 12.03 23.24 9.03
C PRO A 179 12.68 24.62 9.24
N GLY A 180 13.57 25.00 8.33
CA GLY A 180 14.20 26.32 8.33
C GLY A 180 15.19 26.62 9.45
N TYR A 181 15.45 25.71 10.40
CA TYR A 181 16.27 25.95 11.61
C TYR A 181 17.60 26.70 11.33
N LYS A 182 17.83 27.79 12.08
CA LYS A 182 18.99 28.70 11.97
C LYS A 182 19.89 28.74 13.20
N GLY A 183 19.60 27.96 14.24
CA GLY A 183 20.43 27.90 15.44
C GLY A 183 21.74 27.13 15.20
N GLU A 184 22.62 27.14 16.20
CA GLU A 184 23.84 26.36 16.18
C GLU A 184 23.53 24.86 16.11
N VAL A 185 24.30 24.13 15.29
CA VAL A 185 24.20 22.67 15.17
C VAL A 185 25.46 22.08 15.81
N PRO A 186 25.37 21.50 17.02
CA PRO A 186 26.54 21.00 17.73
C PRO A 186 27.15 19.77 17.05
N GLN A 187 28.44 19.55 17.29
CA GLN A 187 29.16 18.37 16.80
C GLN A 187 28.75 17.08 17.53
N GLY A 188 29.03 15.93 16.92
CA GLY A 188 28.78 14.61 17.52
C GLY A 188 27.40 14.01 17.24
N TYR A 189 26.61 14.62 16.36
CA TYR A 189 25.27 14.18 15.97
C TYR A 189 25.20 13.80 14.50
N PHE A 190 24.35 12.81 14.17
CA PHE A 190 23.83 12.64 12.82
C PHE A 190 22.66 13.60 12.63
N VAL A 191 22.78 14.57 11.71
CA VAL A 191 21.83 15.71 11.62
C VAL A 191 20.81 15.46 10.51
N TYR A 192 19.53 15.46 10.88
CA TYR A 192 18.37 15.17 10.03
C TYR A 192 17.52 16.45 9.93
N ARG A 193 17.24 16.96 8.72
CA ARG A 193 16.50 18.23 8.53
C ARG A 193 15.08 17.95 8.03
N SER A 194 14.12 17.99 8.96
CA SER A 194 12.73 17.64 8.64
C SER A 194 12.08 18.65 7.69
N GLY A 195 11.23 18.13 6.78
CA GLY A 195 10.37 18.94 5.93
C GLY A 195 9.11 19.46 6.64
N THR A 196 8.81 18.96 7.85
CA THR A 196 7.67 19.35 8.69
C THR A 196 8.07 19.43 10.17
N ASN A 197 7.39 20.25 10.97
CA ASN A 197 7.53 20.32 12.43
C ASN A 197 7.13 18.99 13.09
N ASN A 198 6.03 18.38 12.68
CA ASN A 198 5.63 17.05 13.13
C ASN A 198 6.51 15.98 12.45
N VAL A 199 6.94 14.97 13.20
CA VAL A 199 7.84 13.89 12.77
C VAL A 199 7.32 12.54 13.25
N PHE A 200 7.45 11.51 12.42
CA PHE A 200 7.12 10.13 12.73
C PHE A 200 8.41 9.29 12.87
N ILE A 201 8.61 8.72 14.05
CA ILE A 201 9.75 7.86 14.39
C ILE A 201 9.26 6.41 14.39
N PHE A 202 9.83 5.57 13.52
CA PHE A 202 9.41 4.18 13.34
C PHE A 202 10.59 3.21 13.51
N LEU A 203 10.55 2.38 14.56
CA LEU A 203 11.65 1.54 14.99
C LEU A 203 11.28 0.04 14.93
N ARG A 204 12.28 -0.81 14.68
CA ARG A 204 12.10 -2.25 14.43
C ARG A 204 13.05 -3.08 15.31
N GLY A 205 12.48 -3.82 16.26
CA GLY A 205 13.20 -4.77 17.10
C GLY A 205 13.19 -6.17 16.50
N PHE A 206 14.35 -6.71 16.15
CA PHE A 206 14.47 -8.03 15.56
C PHE A 206 14.64 -9.11 16.65
N TYR A 207 13.76 -10.10 16.67
CA TYR A 207 13.88 -11.29 17.52
C TYR A 207 14.35 -12.50 16.70
N GLU A 208 15.10 -13.39 17.35
CA GLU A 208 15.53 -14.68 16.79
C GLU A 208 14.47 -15.76 16.99
N ASP A 209 14.11 -16.05 18.25
CA ASP A 209 13.05 -17.00 18.61
C ASP A 209 11.69 -16.28 18.80
N PRO A 210 10.62 -16.62 18.06
CA PRO A 210 9.27 -16.07 18.30
C PRO A 210 8.71 -16.36 19.70
N LYS A 211 9.30 -17.28 20.47
CA LYS A 211 8.92 -17.57 21.87
C LYS A 211 9.63 -16.69 22.90
N ASN A 212 10.72 -15.99 22.53
CA ASN A 212 11.50 -15.15 23.44
C ASN A 212 11.72 -13.76 22.86
N LEU A 213 10.73 -12.89 23.08
CA LEU A 213 10.69 -11.54 22.51
C LEU A 213 11.35 -10.49 23.42
N THR A 214 11.62 -10.83 24.68
CA THR A 214 12.18 -9.94 25.71
C THR A 214 13.49 -9.26 25.30
N PRO A 215 14.47 -9.92 24.65
CA PRO A 215 15.71 -9.25 24.22
C PRO A 215 15.46 -8.17 23.17
N ALA A 216 14.50 -8.37 22.27
CA ALA A 216 14.16 -7.41 21.22
C ALA A 216 13.34 -6.23 21.77
N ALA A 217 12.43 -6.48 22.72
CA ALA A 217 11.68 -5.43 23.42
C ALA A 217 12.63 -4.57 24.29
N GLY A 218 13.43 -5.20 25.15
CA GLY A 218 14.43 -4.53 25.99
C GLY A 218 15.61 -3.92 25.21
N HIS A 219 15.69 -4.14 23.89
CA HIS A 219 16.58 -3.39 23.01
C HIS A 219 15.94 -2.07 22.56
N LEU A 220 14.67 -2.09 22.15
CA LEU A 220 13.91 -0.88 21.81
C LEU A 220 13.78 0.08 23.01
N GLU A 221 13.62 -0.47 24.23
CA GLU A 221 13.54 0.30 25.50
C GLU A 221 14.84 1.03 25.90
N LYS A 222 15.96 0.84 25.17
CA LYS A 222 17.19 1.64 25.37
C LYS A 222 17.15 2.96 24.61
N THR A 223 16.19 3.15 23.70
CA THR A 223 16.06 4.37 22.90
C THR A 223 15.63 5.53 23.79
N ARG A 224 16.36 6.64 23.77
CA ARG A 224 15.96 7.89 24.44
C ARG A 224 15.60 8.94 23.41
N ILE A 225 14.58 9.74 23.68
CA ILE A 225 14.16 10.88 22.85
C ILE A 225 14.04 12.09 23.77
N TYR A 226 14.66 13.21 23.41
CA TYR A 226 14.69 14.43 24.25
C TYR A 226 15.03 15.70 23.46
N PRO A 227 14.57 16.90 23.87
CA PRO A 227 15.00 18.16 23.28
C PRO A 227 16.50 18.39 23.43
N LEU A 228 17.16 18.87 22.38
CA LEU A 228 18.63 19.07 22.31
C LEU A 228 19.18 19.84 23.51
N ASN A 229 18.55 20.97 23.84
CA ASN A 229 18.97 21.86 24.93
C ASN A 229 18.38 21.45 26.30
N GLY A 230 17.91 20.20 26.44
CA GLY A 230 17.10 19.76 27.58
C GLY A 230 17.46 18.39 28.16
N GLU A 231 18.58 17.75 27.79
CA GLU A 231 18.87 16.36 28.19
C GLU A 231 18.81 16.13 29.71
N SER A 232 19.34 17.05 30.52
CA SER A 232 19.36 16.97 31.99
C SER A 232 18.00 17.23 32.65
N GLY A 233 17.07 17.90 31.94
CA GLY A 233 15.69 18.15 32.37
C GLY A 233 14.66 17.31 31.61
N ALA A 234 15.11 16.32 30.81
CA ALA A 234 14.24 15.55 29.94
C ALA A 234 13.26 14.68 30.74
N LYS A 235 12.02 14.60 30.26
CA LYS A 235 11.02 13.68 30.83
C LYS A 235 11.53 12.24 30.68
N ALA A 236 11.44 11.45 31.75
CA ALA A 236 11.78 10.04 31.72
C ALA A 236 11.00 9.30 30.61
N MET A 237 11.69 8.44 29.85
CA MET A 237 11.06 7.66 28.79
C MET A 237 9.96 6.76 29.33
N LYS A 238 8.88 6.63 28.57
CA LYS A 238 7.78 5.71 28.81
C LYS A 238 7.69 4.74 27.64
N PHE A 239 7.71 3.45 27.96
CA PHE A 239 7.57 2.37 26.97
C PHE A 239 6.30 1.53 27.24
N PRO A 240 5.09 2.04 26.96
CA PRO A 240 3.85 1.26 27.02
C PRO A 240 3.98 -0.05 26.23
N ASP A 241 3.46 -1.15 26.77
CA ASP A 241 3.22 -2.34 25.95
C ASP A 241 1.92 -2.13 25.17
N ALA A 242 2.04 -2.11 23.84
CA ALA A 242 0.95 -1.92 22.90
C ALA A 242 0.37 -3.25 22.39
N SER A 243 0.99 -4.39 22.70
CA SER A 243 0.45 -5.71 22.33
C SER A 243 -0.85 -6.02 23.07
N ASP A 244 -1.73 -6.79 22.41
CA ASP A 244 -3.11 -7.09 22.83
C ASP A 244 -4.07 -5.88 22.87
N ILE A 245 -3.60 -4.64 22.64
CA ILE A 245 -4.45 -3.44 22.67
C ILE A 245 -5.16 -3.24 21.32
N PRO A 246 -6.50 -3.13 21.29
CA PRO A 246 -7.27 -2.89 20.07
C PRO A 246 -7.26 -1.41 19.68
N ALA A 247 -6.07 -0.83 19.53
CA ALA A 247 -5.91 0.55 19.07
C ALA A 247 -6.31 0.66 17.59
N ASN A 248 -7.16 1.64 17.25
CA ASN A 248 -7.45 1.98 15.86
C ASN A 248 -6.53 3.12 15.41
N MET A 249 -5.58 2.78 14.55
CA MET A 249 -4.51 3.61 14.00
C MET A 249 -4.62 3.74 12.46
N LEU A 250 -5.78 3.43 11.88
CA LEU A 250 -6.04 3.53 10.44
C LEU A 250 -6.25 4.98 9.97
N PRO A 251 -6.04 5.27 8.66
CA PRO A 251 -6.48 6.51 8.04
C PRO A 251 -7.97 6.78 8.31
N MET A 252 -8.31 8.01 8.72
CA MET A 252 -9.70 8.43 8.94
C MET A 252 -10.46 8.44 7.61
N SER A 253 -11.63 7.78 7.57
CA SER A 253 -12.45 7.60 6.37
C SER A 253 -13.72 8.46 6.33
N ASP A 254 -13.82 9.45 7.24
CA ASP A 254 -14.97 10.33 7.42
C ASP A 254 -14.56 11.81 7.62
N GLY A 255 -15.54 12.70 7.77
CA GLY A 255 -15.32 14.15 7.84
C GLY A 255 -14.43 14.66 8.98
N SER A 256 -14.16 13.85 10.02
CA SER A 256 -13.25 14.22 11.12
C SER A 256 -11.80 14.49 10.66
N VAL A 257 -11.43 13.97 9.49
CA VAL A 257 -10.14 14.21 8.84
C VAL A 257 -9.84 15.70 8.63
N PHE A 258 -10.83 16.54 8.37
CA PHE A 258 -10.62 17.96 8.05
C PHE A 258 -10.24 18.79 9.30
N GLU A 259 -10.74 18.43 10.48
CA GLU A 259 -10.29 18.99 11.77
C GLU A 259 -8.82 18.65 12.04
N GLN A 260 -8.39 17.44 11.67
CA GLN A 260 -7.01 16.99 11.85
C GLN A 260 -6.05 17.60 10.81
N LEU A 261 -6.49 17.80 9.57
CA LEU A 261 -5.76 18.60 8.59
C LEU A 261 -5.66 20.07 9.02
N LYS A 262 -6.68 20.63 9.70
CA LYS A 262 -6.61 21.96 10.30
C LYS A 262 -5.53 22.07 11.38
N ARG A 263 -5.42 21.09 12.29
CA ARG A 263 -4.31 21.00 13.26
C ARG A 263 -2.94 21.04 12.55
N LEU A 264 -2.79 20.30 11.45
CA LEU A 264 -1.54 20.30 10.69
C LEU A 264 -1.25 21.65 10.03
N VAL A 265 -2.23 22.29 9.40
CA VAL A 265 -2.05 23.65 8.81
C VAL A 265 -1.66 24.68 9.87
N ASP A 266 -2.20 24.59 11.09
CA ASP A 266 -1.82 25.47 12.21
C ASP A 266 -0.39 25.21 12.72
N THR A 267 0.03 23.95 12.84
CA THR A 267 1.38 23.59 13.34
C THR A 267 2.48 23.71 12.27
N GLU A 268 2.17 23.45 10.99
CA GLU A 268 3.14 23.45 9.89
C GLU A 268 3.15 24.77 9.10
N GLY A 269 1.98 25.28 8.72
CA GLY A 269 1.86 26.40 7.79
C GLY A 269 2.35 26.07 6.37
N ASP A 270 3.22 26.92 5.84
CA ASP A 270 3.87 26.79 4.53
C ASP A 270 4.79 25.57 4.42
N ASN A 271 5.27 25.03 5.54
CA ASN A 271 6.00 23.75 5.57
C ASN A 271 5.13 22.54 5.19
N LEU A 272 3.79 22.65 5.29
CA LEU A 272 2.89 21.58 4.90
C LEU A 272 2.84 21.40 3.38
N ALA A 273 2.73 22.50 2.63
CA ALA A 273 2.41 22.45 1.21
C ALA A 273 2.72 23.76 0.48
N GLY A 274 2.95 23.68 -0.83
CA GLY A 274 3.00 24.85 -1.70
C GLY A 274 1.66 25.59 -1.80
N PRO A 275 1.68 26.83 -2.34
CA PRO A 275 0.54 27.75 -2.28
C PRO A 275 -0.74 27.21 -2.92
N ASP A 276 -0.64 26.41 -3.99
CA ASP A 276 -1.83 25.86 -4.67
C ASP A 276 -2.63 24.90 -3.78
N TRP A 277 -1.95 24.04 -3.03
CA TRP A 277 -2.58 23.08 -2.11
C TRP A 277 -3.00 23.72 -0.79
N LEU A 278 -2.29 24.76 -0.32
CA LEU A 278 -2.80 25.65 0.71
C LEU A 278 -4.06 26.39 0.24
N GLY A 279 -4.14 26.74 -1.05
CA GLY A 279 -5.32 27.29 -1.70
C GLY A 279 -6.50 26.31 -1.74
N MET A 280 -6.26 25.03 -2.02
CA MET A 280 -7.27 23.98 -1.94
C MET A 280 -7.81 23.80 -0.52
N LEU A 281 -6.92 23.80 0.49
CA LEU A 281 -7.30 23.77 1.91
C LEU A 281 -8.10 25.03 2.31
N ALA A 282 -7.64 26.22 1.93
CA ALA A 282 -8.34 27.48 2.19
C ALA A 282 -9.73 27.52 1.52
N ALA A 283 -9.85 26.98 0.31
CA ALA A 283 -11.10 26.89 -0.44
C ALA A 283 -12.14 25.92 0.16
N ILE A 284 -11.76 25.11 1.17
CA ILE A 284 -12.67 24.32 2.00
C ILE A 284 -12.74 24.82 3.46
N GLY A 285 -12.20 26.02 3.74
CA GLY A 285 -12.23 26.69 5.04
C GLY A 285 -11.02 26.47 5.95
N ILE A 286 -10.03 25.68 5.52
CA ILE A 286 -8.84 25.35 6.32
C ILE A 286 -7.73 26.39 6.07
N VAL A 287 -7.60 27.36 6.97
CA VAL A 287 -6.59 28.43 6.90
C VAL A 287 -5.80 28.52 8.21
N LYS A 288 -4.48 28.73 8.13
CA LYS A 288 -3.58 28.87 9.29
C LYS A 288 -4.04 30.01 10.20
N GLY A 289 -4.20 29.74 11.50
CA GLY A 289 -4.53 30.74 12.52
C GLY A 289 -5.98 31.25 12.51
N GLN A 290 -6.82 30.84 11.55
CA GLN A 290 -8.25 31.13 11.54
C GLN A 290 -9.04 30.00 12.23
N PRO A 291 -10.21 30.24 12.83
CA PRO A 291 -11.10 29.18 13.27
C PRO A 291 -11.62 28.35 12.09
N PHE A 292 -11.61 27.03 12.20
CA PHE A 292 -12.36 26.15 11.29
C PHE A 292 -13.69 25.81 11.97
N THR A 293 -14.76 26.46 11.53
CA THR A 293 -16.10 26.29 12.12
C THR A 293 -17.15 26.08 11.03
N PRO A 294 -17.07 24.97 10.27
CA PRO A 294 -18.09 24.65 9.28
C PRO A 294 -19.47 24.48 9.93
N ASP A 295 -20.54 24.89 9.23
CA ASP A 295 -21.92 24.63 9.66
C ASP A 295 -22.33 23.17 9.40
N ALA A 296 -23.58 22.81 9.70
CA ALA A 296 -24.07 21.44 9.52
C ALA A 296 -24.07 20.96 8.05
N HIS A 297 -24.36 21.84 7.10
CA HIS A 297 -24.41 21.54 5.66
C HIS A 297 -23.00 21.35 5.09
N ILE A 298 -22.08 22.25 5.44
CA ILE A 298 -20.65 22.13 5.08
C ILE A 298 -20.06 20.84 5.68
N ARG A 299 -20.35 20.52 6.96
CA ARG A 299 -19.91 19.26 7.59
C ARG A 299 -20.41 18.02 6.86
N GLU A 300 -21.67 18.01 6.43
CA GLU A 300 -22.22 16.88 5.67
C GLU A 300 -21.53 16.71 4.31
N ILE A 301 -21.26 17.82 3.59
CA ILE A 301 -20.52 17.76 2.32
C ILE A 301 -19.09 17.24 2.53
N LEU A 302 -18.39 17.73 3.56
CA LEU A 302 -17.04 17.26 3.91
C LEU A 302 -17.01 15.77 4.30
N ASP A 303 -17.99 15.31 5.09
CA ASP A 303 -18.12 13.90 5.46
C ASP A 303 -18.34 12.99 4.25
N ARG A 304 -19.25 13.39 3.35
CA ARG A 304 -19.50 12.70 2.07
C ARG A 304 -18.25 12.71 1.19
N ALA A 305 -17.48 13.80 1.17
CA ALA A 305 -16.25 13.93 0.41
C ALA A 305 -15.13 13.01 0.92
N ALA A 306 -14.91 12.95 2.24
CA ALA A 306 -13.94 12.01 2.84
C ALA A 306 -14.31 10.54 2.57
N LYS A 307 -15.59 10.19 2.75
CA LYS A 307 -16.11 8.84 2.46
C LYS A 307 -16.03 8.46 0.98
N THR A 308 -16.11 9.44 0.09
CA THR A 308 -15.89 9.26 -1.35
C THR A 308 -14.40 9.11 -1.67
N GLY A 309 -13.55 9.99 -1.14
CA GLY A 309 -12.09 9.95 -1.30
C GLY A 309 -11.49 8.64 -0.82
N TYR A 310 -11.90 8.14 0.34
CA TYR A 310 -11.49 6.82 0.84
C TYR A 310 -11.85 5.67 -0.12
N LYS A 311 -13.04 5.72 -0.74
CA LYS A 311 -13.47 4.69 -1.71
C LYS A 311 -12.74 4.83 -3.05
N MET A 312 -12.51 6.05 -3.53
CA MET A 312 -11.69 6.31 -4.73
C MET A 312 -10.25 5.80 -4.53
N SER A 313 -9.68 6.05 -3.35
CA SER A 313 -8.34 5.54 -3.00
C SER A 313 -8.30 4.02 -3.02
N ARG A 314 -9.33 3.34 -2.49
CA ARG A 314 -9.45 1.87 -2.54
C ARG A 314 -9.65 1.31 -3.94
N VAL A 315 -10.30 2.03 -4.87
CA VAL A 315 -10.35 1.61 -6.29
C VAL A 315 -8.94 1.62 -6.88
N ILE A 316 -8.26 2.77 -6.81
CA ILE A 316 -6.88 2.94 -7.31
C ILE A 316 -5.95 1.91 -6.65
N GLY A 317 -6.06 1.73 -5.32
CA GLY A 317 -5.20 0.83 -4.55
C GLY A 317 -5.26 -0.66 -4.93
N PHE A 318 -6.25 -1.11 -5.69
CA PHE A 318 -6.29 -2.49 -6.22
C PHE A 318 -5.81 -2.62 -7.66
N ASP A 319 -5.52 -1.51 -8.35
CA ASP A 319 -5.05 -1.55 -9.74
C ASP A 319 -3.65 -2.16 -9.87
N GLU A 320 -3.48 -3.03 -10.86
CA GLU A 320 -2.18 -3.57 -11.30
C GLU A 320 -1.46 -2.65 -12.29
N LYS A 321 -2.11 -1.54 -12.67
CA LYS A 321 -1.60 -0.57 -13.63
C LYS A 321 -2.01 0.85 -13.21
N VAL A 322 -1.05 1.61 -12.71
CA VAL A 322 -1.25 2.97 -12.17
C VAL A 322 -0.50 3.98 -13.02
N SER A 323 -1.10 5.13 -13.32
CA SER A 323 -0.48 6.21 -14.13
C SER A 323 0.08 5.75 -15.48
N GLY A 324 -0.53 4.71 -16.07
CA GLY A 324 -0.09 4.09 -17.33
C GLY A 324 0.95 2.98 -17.17
N ASN A 325 1.65 2.89 -16.03
CA ASN A 325 2.71 1.93 -15.74
C ASN A 325 2.14 0.62 -15.18
N SER A 326 2.65 -0.54 -15.61
CA SER A 326 2.25 -1.82 -15.01
C SER A 326 3.11 -2.14 -13.80
N TYR A 327 2.45 -2.42 -12.67
CA TYR A 327 3.10 -2.82 -11.42
C TYR A 327 3.35 -4.33 -11.38
N LEU A 328 2.88 -5.11 -12.37
CA LEU A 328 3.10 -6.54 -12.46
C LEU A 328 4.60 -6.85 -12.61
N MET A 329 5.13 -7.59 -11.65
CA MET A 329 6.54 -7.97 -11.61
C MET A 329 6.89 -9.02 -12.68
N TYR A 330 5.91 -9.72 -13.26
CA TYR A 330 6.10 -10.75 -14.29
C TYR A 330 4.94 -10.76 -15.28
N SER A 331 5.16 -11.33 -16.47
CA SER A 331 4.15 -11.46 -17.52
C SER A 331 3.17 -12.62 -17.35
N ASP A 332 3.44 -13.57 -16.45
CA ASP A 332 2.74 -14.86 -16.33
C ASP A 332 2.03 -15.09 -14.97
N ARG A 333 2.14 -14.14 -14.03
CA ARG A 333 1.59 -14.25 -12.67
C ARG A 333 1.28 -12.88 -12.05
N ARG A 334 0.28 -12.86 -11.17
CA ARG A 334 -0.42 -11.66 -10.69
C ARG A 334 0.21 -11.05 -9.42
N TRP A 335 1.55 -11.07 -9.38
CA TRP A 335 2.35 -10.46 -8.31
C TRP A 335 2.72 -9.04 -8.71
N VAL A 336 2.21 -8.04 -7.98
CA VAL A 336 2.57 -6.63 -8.15
C VAL A 336 3.73 -6.23 -7.23
N ASN A 337 4.56 -5.31 -7.74
CA ASN A 337 5.60 -4.62 -7.01
C ASN A 337 5.01 -3.37 -6.32
N PRO A 338 5.38 -3.02 -5.08
CA PRO A 338 4.91 -1.77 -4.47
C PRO A 338 5.59 -0.50 -5.02
N PHE A 339 6.56 -0.63 -5.93
CA PHE A 339 7.24 0.47 -6.60
C PHE A 339 6.97 0.42 -8.12
N PRO A 340 6.46 1.50 -8.75
CA PRO A 340 6.01 1.49 -10.15
C PRO A 340 7.06 0.99 -11.15
N ASP A 341 8.33 1.39 -10.97
CA ASP A 341 9.44 1.03 -11.86
C ASP A 341 10.06 -0.36 -11.55
N GLY A 342 9.46 -1.13 -10.64
CA GLY A 342 10.08 -2.31 -10.01
C GLY A 342 9.96 -3.62 -10.82
N THR A 343 11.04 -4.03 -11.47
CA THR A 343 11.11 -5.25 -12.31
C THR A 343 11.90 -6.39 -11.65
N PRO A 344 11.89 -7.65 -12.15
CA PRO A 344 12.67 -8.74 -11.54
C PRO A 344 14.18 -8.49 -11.45
N ALA A 345 14.73 -7.78 -12.45
CA ALA A 345 16.15 -7.40 -12.48
C ALA A 345 16.42 -6.09 -11.71
N ASN A 346 15.41 -5.26 -11.49
CA ASN A 346 15.51 -4.02 -10.75
C ASN A 346 14.32 -3.83 -9.77
N PRO A 347 14.23 -4.61 -8.68
CA PRO A 347 12.96 -4.75 -7.95
C PRO A 347 12.51 -3.55 -7.13
N THR A 348 13.34 -2.52 -6.99
CA THR A 348 12.99 -1.26 -6.31
C THR A 348 13.08 -0.06 -7.25
N GLY A 349 13.13 -0.33 -8.55
CA GLY A 349 12.99 0.67 -9.60
C GLY A 349 14.11 1.68 -9.65
N THR A 350 13.76 2.90 -10.06
CA THR A 350 14.62 4.10 -10.03
C THR A 350 14.92 4.60 -8.61
N LEU A 351 14.19 4.09 -7.60
CA LEU A 351 14.18 4.57 -6.22
C LEU A 351 13.66 6.01 -6.07
N ASN A 352 12.57 6.37 -6.76
CA ASN A 352 11.89 7.64 -6.50
C ASN A 352 11.06 7.58 -5.20
N LEU A 353 11.55 8.27 -4.15
CA LEU A 353 10.90 8.40 -2.84
C LEU A 353 10.02 9.67 -2.71
N ALA A 354 10.09 10.57 -3.69
CA ALA A 354 9.24 11.77 -3.79
C ALA A 354 7.89 11.50 -4.48
N TRP A 355 7.74 10.31 -5.11
CA TRP A 355 6.57 9.92 -5.92
C TRP A 355 6.42 10.74 -7.20
N GLU A 356 7.52 11.23 -7.76
CA GLU A 356 7.48 12.01 -9.01
C GLU A 356 7.59 11.12 -10.25
N ASN A 357 6.79 11.41 -11.27
CA ASN A 357 7.02 10.90 -12.60
C ASN A 357 8.18 11.70 -13.23
N VAL A 358 9.30 11.01 -13.48
CA VAL A 358 10.54 11.60 -14.00
C VAL A 358 10.88 11.11 -15.42
N ALA A 359 9.92 10.48 -16.11
CA ALA A 359 10.10 9.92 -17.45
C ALA A 359 9.93 10.96 -18.57
N GLY A 360 9.30 12.10 -18.27
CA GLY A 360 9.13 13.24 -19.19
C GLY A 360 10.17 14.35 -18.99
N THR A 361 10.15 15.36 -19.87
CA THR A 361 11.06 16.52 -19.84
C THR A 361 10.96 17.36 -18.56
N TYR A 362 9.84 17.27 -17.84
CA TYR A 362 9.60 17.98 -16.59
C TYR A 362 9.07 16.98 -15.54
N PRO A 363 9.65 16.94 -14.33
CA PRO A 363 9.13 16.09 -13.25
C PRO A 363 7.82 16.65 -12.71
N TYR A 364 6.91 15.76 -12.31
CA TYR A 364 5.64 16.12 -11.65
C TYR A 364 5.23 15.04 -10.64
N LEU A 365 4.45 15.40 -9.62
CA LEU A 365 3.95 14.44 -8.63
C LEU A 365 2.97 13.45 -9.27
N ASP A 366 3.29 12.15 -9.19
CA ASP A 366 2.43 11.07 -9.63
C ASP A 366 1.38 10.79 -8.54
N LEU A 367 0.24 11.47 -8.65
CA LEU A 367 -0.83 11.44 -7.66
C LEU A 367 -1.37 10.03 -7.45
N ASP A 368 -1.67 9.29 -8.53
CA ASP A 368 -2.27 7.95 -8.42
C ASP A 368 -1.27 6.94 -7.86
N ALA A 369 0.02 7.01 -8.23
CA ALA A 369 1.05 6.17 -7.61
C ALA A 369 1.18 6.43 -6.10
N ARG A 370 1.09 7.70 -5.67
CA ARG A 370 1.09 8.07 -4.25
C ARG A 370 -0.18 7.62 -3.53
N ILE A 371 -1.35 7.77 -4.16
CA ILE A 371 -2.64 7.29 -3.64
C ILE A 371 -2.60 5.77 -3.46
N TRP A 372 -2.09 5.03 -4.46
CA TRP A 372 -1.92 3.58 -4.41
C TRP A 372 -1.01 3.14 -3.26
N MET A 373 0.13 3.82 -3.07
CA MET A 373 1.04 3.56 -1.94
C MET A 373 0.33 3.77 -0.60
N PHE A 374 -0.17 4.97 -0.31
CA PHE A 374 -0.64 5.33 1.03
C PHE A 374 -2.07 4.85 1.36
N THR A 375 -2.79 4.31 0.38
CA THR A 375 -3.97 3.47 0.60
C THR A 375 -3.60 2.12 1.19
N ASN A 376 -2.50 1.53 0.73
CA ASN A 376 -2.14 0.15 0.99
C ASN A 376 -1.03 -0.03 2.04
N TYR A 377 -0.13 0.95 2.19
CA TYR A 377 1.07 0.85 3.02
C TYR A 377 1.34 2.16 3.77
N TYR A 378 2.32 2.10 4.67
CA TYR A 378 2.91 3.25 5.35
C TYR A 378 4.42 3.03 5.46
N SER A 379 5.16 4.14 5.60
CA SER A 379 6.62 4.18 5.71
C SER A 379 7.41 3.64 4.51
N ILE A 380 8.54 4.30 4.23
CA ILE A 380 9.50 3.92 3.20
C ILE A 380 10.89 4.42 3.63
N SER A 381 11.97 3.82 3.13
CA SER A 381 13.34 4.35 3.24
C SER A 381 14.26 3.72 2.21
N PRO A 382 15.38 4.36 1.81
CA PRO A 382 16.40 3.75 0.96
C PRO A 382 16.88 2.37 1.46
N GLY A 383 17.04 2.19 2.77
CA GLY A 383 17.43 0.93 3.40
C GLY A 383 16.35 -0.15 3.36
N MET A 384 15.09 0.23 3.56
CA MET A 384 13.93 -0.68 3.44
C MET A 384 13.77 -1.26 2.03
N VAL A 385 14.22 -0.52 1.00
CA VAL A 385 14.12 -0.88 -0.42
C VAL A 385 15.51 -1.03 -1.07
N SER A 386 16.52 -1.32 -0.26
CA SER A 386 17.91 -1.46 -0.72
C SER A 386 18.06 -2.69 -1.61
N LYS A 387 19.00 -2.63 -2.56
CA LYS A 387 19.35 -3.75 -3.46
C LYS A 387 20.47 -4.63 -2.87
N SER A 388 20.98 -4.30 -1.68
CA SER A 388 22.11 -4.96 -1.02
C SER A 388 21.78 -6.41 -0.59
N PRO A 389 22.42 -7.43 -1.20
CA PRO A 389 22.12 -8.83 -0.93
C PRO A 389 22.30 -9.21 0.55
N GLY A 390 21.36 -9.97 1.10
CA GLY A 390 21.40 -10.44 2.49
C GLY A 390 21.17 -9.36 3.58
N ALA A 391 21.21 -8.08 3.24
CA ALA A 391 20.96 -6.96 4.15
C ALA A 391 19.52 -6.42 4.04
N ALA A 392 19.02 -6.20 2.82
CA ALA A 392 17.76 -5.49 2.58
C ALA A 392 16.47 -6.27 2.88
N ALA A 393 15.32 -5.58 2.80
CA ALA A 393 13.99 -6.18 2.72
C ALA A 393 13.44 -6.04 1.28
N MET A 394 12.44 -6.86 0.95
CA MET A 394 11.87 -6.98 -0.39
C MET A 394 10.41 -7.44 -0.26
N TYR A 395 9.52 -6.93 -1.11
CA TYR A 395 8.07 -7.05 -0.96
C TYR A 395 7.42 -7.30 -2.32
N VAL A 396 6.53 -8.29 -2.39
CA VAL A 396 5.66 -8.54 -3.55
C VAL A 396 4.26 -8.84 -3.05
N ILE A 397 3.24 -8.38 -3.78
CA ILE A 397 1.85 -8.39 -3.33
C ILE A 397 0.95 -9.02 -4.38
N ALA A 398 -0.09 -9.73 -3.97
CA ALA A 398 -1.16 -10.17 -4.85
C ALA A 398 -2.51 -9.69 -4.29
N PHE A 399 -3.32 -9.08 -5.17
CA PHE A 399 -4.73 -8.73 -4.92
C PHE A 399 -5.71 -9.66 -5.66
N THR A 400 -5.21 -10.38 -6.67
CA THR A 400 -5.97 -11.36 -7.47
C THR A 400 -5.31 -12.74 -7.42
N ASP A 401 -6.10 -13.79 -7.69
CA ASP A 401 -5.57 -15.13 -7.96
C ASP A 401 -4.96 -15.22 -9.37
N SER A 402 -4.45 -16.38 -9.75
CA SER A 402 -3.80 -16.63 -11.04
C SER A 402 -4.68 -16.39 -12.28
N GLU A 403 -6.00 -16.29 -12.11
CA GLU A 403 -6.97 -16.06 -13.19
C GLU A 403 -7.37 -14.57 -13.28
N GLY A 404 -6.86 -13.72 -12.37
CA GLY A 404 -7.20 -12.31 -12.28
C GLY A 404 -8.46 -12.03 -11.45
N THR A 405 -9.02 -13.04 -10.78
CA THR A 405 -10.18 -12.87 -9.90
C THR A 405 -9.73 -12.27 -8.56
N PRO A 406 -10.38 -11.23 -8.02
CA PRO A 406 -10.05 -10.67 -6.71
C PRO A 406 -10.05 -11.73 -5.61
N LEU A 407 -9.04 -11.68 -4.74
CA LEU A 407 -8.92 -12.59 -3.61
C LEU A 407 -10.00 -12.27 -2.56
N VAL A 408 -10.73 -13.30 -2.12
CA VAL A 408 -11.83 -13.16 -1.16
C VAL A 408 -11.77 -14.21 -0.06
N GLY A 409 -11.95 -13.79 1.20
CA GLY A 409 -11.84 -14.64 2.39
C GLY A 409 -12.84 -15.81 2.48
N GLY A 410 -13.88 -15.84 1.65
CA GLY A 410 -14.81 -16.97 1.53
C GLY A 410 -14.29 -18.13 0.66
N SER A 411 -13.26 -17.90 -0.14
CA SER A 411 -12.68 -18.86 -1.10
C SER A 411 -11.49 -19.61 -0.52
N SER A 412 -11.01 -20.63 -1.25
CA SER A 412 -9.80 -21.38 -0.91
C SER A 412 -8.76 -21.30 -2.01
N TYR A 413 -7.51 -21.02 -1.64
CA TYR A 413 -6.37 -20.84 -2.54
C TYR A 413 -5.16 -21.67 -2.07
N ARG A 414 -4.26 -21.99 -3.00
CA ARG A 414 -2.95 -22.60 -2.75
C ARG A 414 -1.87 -21.74 -3.36
N LEU A 415 -0.90 -21.32 -2.53
CA LEU A 415 0.38 -20.77 -2.96
C LEU A 415 1.44 -21.86 -2.82
N ASN A 416 2.17 -22.15 -3.90
CA ASN A 416 3.35 -23.00 -3.83
C ASN A 416 4.58 -22.09 -3.77
N LEU A 417 5.29 -22.12 -2.65
CA LEU A 417 6.55 -21.44 -2.48
C LEU A 417 7.71 -22.39 -2.87
N PRO A 418 8.65 -21.96 -3.72
CA PRO A 418 9.78 -22.78 -4.17
C PRO A 418 10.71 -23.17 -3.01
N ALA A 419 11.52 -24.20 -3.24
CA ALA A 419 12.66 -24.52 -2.39
C ALA A 419 13.71 -23.40 -2.40
N ASN A 420 14.54 -23.33 -1.35
CA ASN A 420 15.70 -22.43 -1.27
C ASN A 420 15.39 -20.93 -1.46
N ILE A 421 14.26 -20.46 -0.93
CA ILE A 421 13.87 -19.04 -0.97
C ILE A 421 15.05 -18.15 -0.50
N PRO A 422 15.52 -17.20 -1.33
CA PRO A 422 16.75 -16.44 -1.08
C PRO A 422 16.56 -15.34 -0.01
N ALA A 423 16.40 -15.76 1.25
CA ALA A 423 16.00 -14.93 2.37
C ALA A 423 16.82 -15.22 3.65
N ARG A 424 18.05 -14.66 3.75
CA ARG A 424 19.05 -14.87 4.84
C ARG A 424 18.57 -14.64 6.31
N LEU A 425 17.34 -14.17 6.54
CA LEU A 425 16.83 -13.88 7.90
C LEU A 425 15.52 -14.62 8.11
N PHE A 426 14.51 -14.25 7.31
CA PHE A 426 13.28 -15.00 7.16
C PHE A 426 12.59 -14.60 5.85
N TRP A 427 11.70 -15.47 5.38
CA TRP A 427 10.59 -15.10 4.51
C TRP A 427 9.28 -15.23 5.29
N SER A 428 8.24 -14.50 4.89
CA SER A 428 6.89 -14.69 5.41
C SER A 428 5.84 -14.33 4.37
N VAL A 429 4.64 -14.89 4.56
CA VAL A 429 3.42 -14.57 3.82
C VAL A 429 2.41 -14.01 4.82
N THR A 430 1.86 -12.82 4.55
CA THR A 430 0.94 -12.11 5.45
C THR A 430 -0.36 -11.75 4.73
N LEU A 431 -1.49 -11.85 5.43
CA LEU A 431 -2.83 -11.52 4.95
C LEU A 431 -3.36 -10.22 5.56
N TYR A 432 -3.99 -9.39 4.72
CA TYR A 432 -4.63 -8.15 5.15
C TYR A 432 -6.08 -8.03 4.65
N GLU A 433 -6.89 -7.26 5.40
CA GLU A 433 -8.29 -6.92 5.09
C GLU A 433 -8.40 -6.05 3.83
N ALA A 434 -9.30 -6.37 2.90
CA ALA A 434 -9.55 -5.57 1.71
C ALA A 434 -10.02 -4.13 2.03
N GLU A 435 -10.82 -3.98 3.08
CA GLU A 435 -11.52 -2.74 3.40
C GLU A 435 -10.58 -1.61 3.82
N ASN A 436 -9.45 -1.94 4.46
CA ASN A 436 -8.59 -0.98 5.15
C ASN A 436 -7.08 -1.33 5.17
N ALA A 437 -6.70 -2.48 4.60
CA ALA A 437 -5.36 -3.05 4.62
C ALA A 437 -4.77 -3.31 6.03
N SER A 438 -5.60 -3.45 7.08
CA SER A 438 -5.15 -3.92 8.39
C SER A 438 -4.86 -5.41 8.40
N GLY A 439 -4.16 -5.92 9.43
CA GLY A 439 -4.01 -7.36 9.63
C GLY A 439 -5.37 -8.07 9.62
N LEU A 440 -5.49 -9.16 8.85
CA LEU A 440 -6.74 -9.92 8.71
C LEU A 440 -7.19 -10.53 10.04
N ALA A 441 -8.40 -10.22 10.49
CA ALA A 441 -8.94 -10.73 11.75
C ALA A 441 -9.49 -12.18 11.62
N ASN A 442 -8.63 -13.13 11.22
CA ASN A 442 -8.99 -14.51 10.88
C ASN A 442 -9.19 -15.46 12.08
N GLY A 443 -9.27 -14.93 13.31
CA GLY A 443 -9.33 -15.72 14.55
C GLY A 443 -7.96 -16.12 15.13
N GLN A 444 -6.87 -15.95 14.39
CA GLN A 444 -5.50 -16.12 14.89
C GLN A 444 -4.91 -14.75 15.30
N PRO A 445 -3.97 -14.69 16.26
CA PRO A 445 -3.33 -13.42 16.64
C PRO A 445 -2.54 -12.80 15.48
N PHE A 446 -1.82 -13.61 14.71
CA PHE A 446 -0.96 -13.16 13.62
C PHE A 446 -1.47 -13.70 12.29
N PRO A 447 -1.87 -12.85 11.34
CA PRO A 447 -2.26 -13.29 10.00
C PRO A 447 -1.04 -13.54 9.11
N SER A 448 0.07 -14.04 9.68
CA SER A 448 1.32 -14.36 8.98
C SER A 448 1.75 -15.82 9.21
N LEU A 449 2.39 -16.39 8.19
CA LEU A 449 3.11 -17.66 8.27
C LEU A 449 4.44 -17.51 7.52
N GLY A 450 5.55 -17.84 8.17
CA GLY A 450 6.88 -17.68 7.60
C GLY A 450 7.89 -18.74 8.04
N SER A 451 9.14 -18.58 7.59
CA SER A 451 10.21 -19.53 7.87
C SER A 451 10.55 -19.67 9.35
N LYS A 452 10.24 -18.65 10.17
CA LYS A 452 10.38 -18.70 11.63
C LYS A 452 9.43 -19.71 12.28
N ASP A 453 8.25 -19.91 11.70
CA ASP A 453 7.20 -20.82 12.21
C ASP A 453 7.42 -22.27 11.77
N LYS A 454 8.40 -22.51 10.88
CA LYS A 454 8.82 -23.82 10.36
C LYS A 454 7.66 -24.64 9.74
N PRO A 455 6.95 -24.11 8.72
CA PRO A 455 5.92 -24.84 7.99
C PRO A 455 6.48 -26.12 7.35
N ALA A 456 5.63 -27.12 7.17
CA ALA A 456 6.03 -28.40 6.58
C ALA A 456 6.43 -28.22 5.11
N GLN A 457 7.60 -28.76 4.74
CA GLN A 457 8.10 -28.75 3.38
C GLN A 457 7.69 -30.04 2.64
N ASN A 458 7.50 -29.91 1.32
CA ASN A 458 7.37 -31.03 0.40
C ASN A 458 8.72 -31.74 0.20
N ALA A 459 8.70 -32.93 -0.40
CA ALA A 459 9.89 -33.74 -0.65
C ALA A 459 10.93 -33.10 -1.61
N ASP A 460 10.52 -32.09 -2.38
CA ASP A 460 11.39 -31.26 -3.24
C ASP A 460 11.93 -30.00 -2.53
N GLY A 461 11.60 -29.80 -1.25
CA GLY A 461 11.93 -28.62 -0.46
C GLY A 461 10.99 -27.42 -0.66
N SER A 462 10.00 -27.49 -1.56
CA SER A 462 8.96 -26.46 -1.69
C SER A 462 8.05 -26.43 -0.46
N THR A 463 7.25 -25.38 -0.30
CA THR A 463 6.29 -25.21 0.80
C THR A 463 4.94 -24.82 0.25
N ASP A 464 3.90 -25.61 0.53
CA ASP A 464 2.53 -25.24 0.18
C ASP A 464 1.83 -24.49 1.32
N ILE A 465 1.38 -23.29 1.02
CA ILE A 465 0.54 -22.48 1.90
C ILE A 465 -0.89 -22.51 1.36
N PHE A 466 -1.82 -22.93 2.21
CA PHE A 466 -3.25 -22.95 1.91
C PHE A 466 -3.92 -21.79 2.62
N LEU A 467 -4.70 -21.01 1.87
CA LEU A 467 -5.42 -19.84 2.36
C LEU A 467 -6.94 -20.08 2.20
N GLY A 468 -7.73 -19.70 3.20
CA GLY A 468 -9.19 -19.79 3.13
C GLY A 468 -9.87 -20.12 4.47
N PRO A 469 -11.21 -20.15 4.52
CA PRO A 469 -11.97 -20.22 5.77
C PRO A 469 -12.11 -21.65 6.33
N ARG A 470 -11.59 -22.67 5.64
CA ARG A 470 -11.63 -24.07 6.05
C ARG A 470 -10.32 -24.76 5.67
N HIS A 471 -9.78 -25.52 6.61
CA HIS A 471 -8.56 -26.31 6.41
C HIS A 471 -8.75 -27.37 5.31
N PRO A 472 -7.79 -27.59 4.40
CA PRO A 472 -7.80 -28.76 3.53
C PRO A 472 -7.79 -30.03 4.38
N LYS A 473 -8.65 -31.00 4.03
CA LYS A 473 -8.55 -32.36 4.60
C LYS A 473 -7.23 -32.98 4.14
N ALA A 474 -6.50 -33.61 5.06
CA ALA A 474 -5.20 -34.23 4.77
C ALA A 474 -5.31 -35.22 3.61
N ASN A 475 -4.51 -35.02 2.56
CA ASN A 475 -4.51 -35.89 1.39
C ASN A 475 -3.71 -37.17 1.69
N LYS A 476 -4.40 -38.31 1.75
CA LYS A 476 -3.78 -39.62 2.08
C LYS A 476 -2.69 -40.06 1.08
N ALA A 477 -2.61 -39.44 -0.10
CA ALA A 477 -1.66 -39.84 -1.15
C ALA A 477 -0.22 -39.32 -0.97
N THR A 478 0.02 -38.30 -0.15
CA THR A 478 1.33 -37.61 -0.08
C THR A 478 2.10 -37.79 1.23
N GLY A 479 1.50 -38.40 2.27
CA GLY A 479 2.14 -38.67 3.56
C GLY A 479 2.45 -37.46 4.44
N ALA A 480 2.70 -36.28 3.86
CA ALA A 480 2.96 -35.04 4.58
C ALA A 480 1.72 -34.56 5.36
N PRO A 481 1.85 -34.21 6.65
CA PRO A 481 0.78 -33.56 7.40
C PRO A 481 0.55 -32.13 6.86
N PRO A 482 -0.69 -31.68 6.66
CA PRO A 482 -0.95 -30.32 6.20
C PRO A 482 -0.58 -29.30 7.29
N CYS A 483 0.01 -28.18 6.90
CA CYS A 483 0.45 -27.10 7.80
C CYS A 483 -0.69 -26.64 8.72
N ARG A 484 -0.47 -26.75 10.03
CA ARG A 484 -1.52 -26.71 11.08
C ARG A 484 -1.97 -25.28 11.40
N ALA A 485 -3.09 -24.85 10.82
CA ALA A 485 -3.86 -23.69 11.25
C ALA A 485 -5.01 -24.17 12.14
N GLU A 486 -4.79 -24.27 13.46
CA GLU A 486 -5.71 -24.98 14.35
C GLU A 486 -6.88 -24.12 14.85
N ASP A 487 -8.09 -24.69 14.77
CA ASP A 487 -9.35 -24.09 15.20
C ASP A 487 -9.87 -24.82 16.45
N THR A 488 -10.03 -24.09 17.56
CA THR A 488 -10.44 -24.65 18.84
C THR A 488 -11.96 -24.78 18.91
N SER A 489 -12.48 -25.97 18.62
CA SER A 489 -13.89 -26.29 18.93
C SER A 489 -14.17 -26.12 20.43
N PRO A 490 -15.26 -25.43 20.81
CA PRO A 490 -15.50 -25.06 22.21
C PRO A 490 -15.91 -26.26 23.06
N SER A 491 -15.25 -26.45 24.21
CA SER A 491 -15.78 -27.27 25.29
C SER A 491 -17.06 -26.61 25.84
N SER A 492 -18.08 -27.44 26.09
CA SER A 492 -19.40 -26.98 26.53
C SER A 492 -19.35 -26.26 27.88
N GLY A 493 -19.77 -24.98 27.95
CA GLY A 493 -19.79 -24.29 29.25
C GLY A 493 -20.05 -22.79 29.33
N SER A 494 -20.70 -22.12 28.36
CA SER A 494 -21.14 -20.72 28.57
C SER A 494 -22.31 -20.32 27.67
N THR A 495 -23.29 -19.60 28.22
CA THR A 495 -24.49 -19.10 27.54
C THR A 495 -24.29 -17.68 26.98
N ALA A 496 -23.25 -17.49 26.16
CA ALA A 496 -23.08 -16.30 25.32
C ALA A 496 -23.33 -16.69 23.85
N ARG A 497 -24.17 -15.93 23.13
CA ARG A 497 -24.42 -16.19 21.69
C ARG A 497 -23.16 -15.83 20.90
N PRO A 498 -22.58 -16.76 20.11
CA PRO A 498 -21.52 -16.38 19.17
C PRO A 498 -22.09 -15.47 18.08
N ASN A 499 -21.33 -14.45 17.69
CA ASN A 499 -21.55 -13.82 16.38
C ASN A 499 -21.24 -14.85 15.28
N PRO A 500 -21.95 -14.83 14.14
CA PRO A 500 -21.65 -15.73 13.03
C PRO A 500 -20.24 -15.47 12.48
N PRO A 501 -19.56 -16.49 11.91
CA PRO A 501 -18.24 -16.33 11.31
C PRO A 501 -18.31 -15.28 10.20
N SER A 502 -17.43 -14.27 10.26
CA SER A 502 -17.57 -13.10 9.40
C SER A 502 -17.24 -13.42 7.95
N THR A 503 -18.07 -12.95 7.02
CA THR A 503 -17.86 -13.04 5.57
C THR A 503 -16.88 -11.99 5.04
N ARG A 504 -15.88 -11.60 5.85
CA ARG A 504 -14.93 -10.53 5.52
C ARG A 504 -13.93 -10.96 4.45
N ALA A 505 -13.53 -10.01 3.61
CA ALA A 505 -12.65 -10.24 2.49
C ALA A 505 -11.19 -9.97 2.89
N GLY A 506 -10.47 -11.02 3.27
CA GLY A 506 -9.01 -11.01 3.12
C GLY A 506 -8.67 -11.06 1.62
N SER A 507 -8.00 -10.03 1.10
CA SER A 507 -7.71 -9.89 -0.33
C SER A 507 -6.25 -9.60 -0.67
N GLN A 508 -5.43 -9.19 0.29
CA GLN A 508 -4.03 -8.84 0.03
C GLN A 508 -3.12 -9.90 0.63
N VAL A 509 -2.33 -10.55 -0.23
CA VAL A 509 -1.26 -11.49 0.16
C VAL A 509 0.07 -10.81 -0.11
N THR A 510 0.86 -10.51 0.92
CA THR A 510 2.24 -10.04 0.74
C THR A 510 3.23 -11.16 1.02
N SER A 511 4.20 -11.41 0.13
CA SER A 511 5.36 -12.25 0.44
C SER A 511 6.61 -11.40 0.63
N ARG A 512 7.42 -11.75 1.63
CA ARG A 512 8.58 -10.95 2.07
C ARG A 512 9.90 -11.68 1.79
N ARG A 513 10.84 -10.92 1.21
CA ARG A 513 12.27 -11.20 0.98
C ARG A 513 12.63 -12.19 -0.14
N TRP A 514 13.08 -11.65 -1.27
CA TRP A 514 13.61 -12.38 -2.44
C TRP A 514 14.80 -11.64 -3.06
N SER A 515 15.85 -12.34 -3.52
CA SER A 515 16.87 -11.81 -4.43
C SER A 515 16.88 -12.44 -5.82
N ASP A 516 16.15 -13.54 -6.01
CA ASP A 516 15.71 -14.03 -7.33
C ASP A 516 14.18 -14.19 -7.26
N PRO A 517 13.41 -13.33 -7.94
CA PRO A 517 11.95 -13.41 -7.90
C PRO A 517 11.37 -14.56 -8.76
N ALA A 518 12.12 -15.10 -9.72
CA ALA A 518 11.58 -15.92 -10.82
C ALA A 518 10.85 -17.20 -10.40
N ALA A 519 11.07 -17.70 -9.18
CA ALA A 519 10.58 -18.98 -8.70
C ALA A 519 9.21 -18.97 -7.98
N LEU A 520 8.61 -17.79 -7.73
CA LEU A 520 7.29 -17.68 -7.07
C LEU A 520 6.12 -18.20 -7.92
N SER A 521 5.29 -19.13 -7.41
CA SER A 521 4.03 -19.48 -8.10
C SER A 521 3.00 -18.36 -8.01
N GLY A 522 2.05 -18.31 -8.96
CA GLY A 522 0.78 -17.62 -8.73
C GLY A 522 -0.08 -18.34 -7.70
N LEU A 523 -0.96 -17.60 -7.02
CA LEU A 523 -2.01 -18.14 -6.14
C LEU A 523 -3.06 -18.87 -7.00
N ARG A 524 -3.21 -20.19 -6.83
CA ARG A 524 -4.18 -20.98 -7.61
C ARG A 524 -5.46 -21.22 -6.82
N PRO A 525 -6.65 -21.20 -7.44
CA PRO A 525 -7.88 -21.62 -6.78
C PRO A 525 -7.82 -23.09 -6.36
N GLY A 526 -8.43 -23.41 -5.21
CA GLY A 526 -8.50 -24.77 -4.67
C GLY A 526 -9.51 -25.64 -5.42
N LYS A 527 -9.15 -26.91 -5.69
CA LYS A 527 -10.07 -27.89 -6.27
C LYS A 527 -11.28 -28.12 -5.34
N GLY A 528 -12.41 -27.49 -5.68
CA GLY A 528 -13.65 -27.52 -4.89
C GLY A 528 -14.52 -26.27 -5.03
N SER A 529 -14.04 -25.19 -5.64
CA SER A 529 -14.76 -23.92 -5.83
C SER A 529 -15.82 -23.93 -6.96
N GLU A 530 -16.58 -25.02 -7.13
CA GLU A 530 -17.79 -25.01 -7.98
C GLU A 530 -18.97 -24.37 -7.24
N MET A 531 -19.05 -23.04 -7.25
CA MET A 531 -20.30 -22.35 -6.91
C MET A 531 -21.21 -22.35 -8.14
N ARG A 532 -22.16 -23.31 -8.21
CA ARG A 532 -23.11 -23.41 -9.33
C ARG A 532 -23.96 -22.14 -9.45
N PRO A 533 -24.01 -21.48 -10.61
CA PRO A 533 -24.98 -20.42 -10.87
C PRO A 533 -26.41 -21.01 -10.95
N SER A 534 -27.37 -20.39 -10.28
CA SER A 534 -28.79 -20.69 -10.51
C SER A 534 -29.21 -20.23 -11.91
N PRO A 535 -29.97 -21.04 -12.67
CA PRO A 535 -30.10 -20.83 -14.12
C PRO A 535 -31.20 -19.83 -14.50
N HIS A 536 -30.81 -18.66 -14.99
CA HIS A 536 -31.68 -17.83 -15.83
C HIS A 536 -31.32 -17.97 -17.32
N ARG A 537 -32.22 -18.62 -18.07
CA ARG A 537 -32.15 -18.76 -19.54
C ARG A 537 -32.22 -17.41 -20.25
N ARG A 538 -31.39 -17.25 -21.29
CA ARG A 538 -31.82 -16.99 -22.69
C ARG A 538 -30.71 -17.42 -23.65
N GLN A 539 -31.05 -17.65 -24.93
CA GLN A 539 -30.19 -18.32 -25.91
C GLN A 539 -29.95 -17.45 -27.15
N GLY A 540 -28.68 -17.10 -27.40
CA GLY A 540 -28.10 -16.80 -28.73
C GLY A 540 -28.74 -15.68 -29.59
N PRO A 541 -28.35 -15.59 -30.88
CA PRO A 541 -27.25 -16.31 -31.55
C PRO A 541 -26.12 -15.40 -32.06
N ASP A 542 -25.00 -16.01 -32.49
CA ASP A 542 -23.93 -15.33 -33.23
C ASP A 542 -24.38 -14.89 -34.64
N MET A 543 -23.83 -13.76 -35.12
CA MET A 543 -23.63 -13.50 -36.55
C MET A 543 -22.32 -12.74 -36.77
N ALA A 544 -21.35 -13.41 -37.40
CA ALA A 544 -20.19 -12.78 -38.01
C ALA A 544 -20.42 -12.66 -39.53
N LEU A 545 -20.04 -11.53 -40.14
CA LEU A 545 -19.94 -11.30 -41.60
C LEU A 545 -18.92 -10.14 -41.86
N PRO A 546 -18.46 -9.85 -43.10
CA PRO A 546 -17.01 -9.83 -43.36
C PRO A 546 -16.48 -8.50 -43.95
N ALA A 547 -15.27 -8.53 -44.51
CA ALA A 547 -14.53 -7.37 -45.04
C ALA A 547 -14.36 -7.38 -46.57
N ARG A 548 -13.88 -6.23 -47.13
CA ARG A 548 -13.59 -5.89 -48.56
C ARG A 548 -14.84 -5.53 -49.40
N SER A 549 -14.79 -4.70 -50.45
CA SER A 549 -13.86 -3.66 -50.98
C SER A 549 -14.60 -2.90 -52.13
N ASP A 550 -14.11 -1.97 -52.96
CA ASP A 550 -12.80 -1.40 -53.33
C ASP A 550 -13.02 -0.02 -54.04
N ARG A 551 -11.99 0.85 -54.16
CA ARG A 551 -11.90 2.01 -55.11
C ARG A 551 -12.94 3.16 -54.96
N ARG A 552 -12.88 4.38 -55.53
CA ARG A 552 -11.99 5.27 -56.37
C ARG A 552 -12.34 6.74 -55.94
N ASP A 553 -11.70 7.87 -56.27
CA ASP A 553 -10.35 8.32 -56.70
C ASP A 553 -10.29 9.88 -56.67
N GLY A 554 -9.10 10.50 -56.57
CA GLY A 554 -8.83 11.93 -56.83
C GLY A 554 -8.98 12.93 -55.65
N GLY A 555 -8.22 14.03 -55.53
CA GLY A 555 -6.95 14.36 -56.18
C GLY A 555 -6.65 15.86 -56.42
N GLN A 556 -5.79 16.49 -55.60
CA GLN A 556 -4.77 17.49 -56.03
C GLN A 556 -3.76 17.87 -54.91
N LYS A 557 -2.57 18.37 -55.31
CA LYS A 557 -1.32 18.67 -54.54
C LYS A 557 -0.31 19.35 -55.53
N PRO A 558 0.97 19.71 -55.21
CA PRO A 558 1.71 19.91 -53.95
C PRO A 558 1.90 21.44 -53.71
N PRO A 559 3.07 22.09 -53.43
CA PRO A 559 4.44 21.69 -53.01
C PRO A 559 4.52 20.96 -51.65
N ALA A 560 5.66 20.54 -51.05
CA ALA A 560 7.12 20.51 -51.36
C ALA A 560 8.01 21.69 -50.86
N ALA A 561 9.23 21.46 -50.33
CA ALA A 561 10.05 20.24 -50.11
C ALA A 561 10.64 20.24 -48.65
N ALA A 562 11.55 19.38 -48.16
CA ALA A 562 12.39 18.28 -48.69
C ALA A 562 12.65 17.23 -47.55
N LEU A 563 12.86 15.92 -47.81
CA LEU A 563 14.11 15.15 -48.05
C LEU A 563 15.15 15.12 -46.89
N GLY A 564 15.81 14.00 -46.55
CA GLY A 564 16.00 12.73 -47.30
C GLY A 564 15.91 11.41 -46.49
N ASN A 565 16.64 10.36 -46.91
CA ASN A 565 16.18 8.96 -46.82
C ASN A 565 16.97 7.94 -45.95
N ARG A 566 16.18 7.01 -45.38
CA ARG A 566 16.36 5.57 -45.01
C ARG A 566 17.23 4.69 -45.97
N PRO A 567 17.44 3.34 -45.74
CA PRO A 567 17.51 2.44 -44.55
C PRO A 567 18.87 1.64 -44.58
N PRO A 568 19.07 0.31 -44.26
CA PRO A 568 18.36 -0.75 -43.50
C PRO A 568 19.26 -1.52 -42.46
N ALA A 569 19.08 -2.84 -42.29
CA ALA A 569 19.88 -3.80 -41.47
C ALA A 569 19.98 -5.18 -42.18
N PRO A 570 20.81 -6.17 -41.72
CA PRO A 570 20.23 -7.28 -40.92
C PRO A 570 21.15 -8.06 -39.92
N MET A 571 20.47 -8.70 -38.94
CA MET A 571 20.68 -9.96 -38.17
C MET A 571 21.94 -10.88 -38.38
N ILE A 572 22.51 -11.44 -37.29
CA ILE A 572 22.80 -12.90 -36.98
C ILE A 572 23.94 -13.17 -35.94
N SER A 573 23.57 -13.92 -34.88
CA SER A 573 24.23 -14.95 -34.03
C SER A 573 25.77 -15.22 -33.90
N LEU A 574 26.17 -15.49 -32.63
CA LEU A 574 27.08 -16.55 -32.10
C LEU A 574 28.54 -16.74 -32.60
N THR A 575 29.53 -16.60 -31.69
CA THR A 575 30.50 -17.67 -31.27
C THR A 575 31.49 -17.24 -30.15
N MET A 576 31.98 -18.21 -29.35
CA MET A 576 33.25 -18.12 -28.58
C MET A 576 34.39 -18.78 -29.39
N PRO A 577 35.68 -18.48 -29.10
CA PRO A 577 36.58 -19.52 -28.55
C PRO A 577 37.66 -18.92 -27.58
N PRO A 578 38.85 -19.52 -27.28
CA PRO A 578 38.96 -20.34 -26.07
C PRO A 578 40.23 -20.14 -25.17
N VAL A 579 40.12 -20.66 -23.94
CA VAL A 579 41.14 -21.34 -23.10
C VAL A 579 42.64 -21.01 -23.27
N LYS A 580 43.28 -20.63 -22.16
CA LYS A 580 44.64 -21.10 -21.80
C LYS A 580 44.67 -21.65 -20.37
N ARG A 581 45.13 -22.90 -20.20
CA ARG A 581 45.45 -23.54 -18.91
C ARG A 581 46.96 -23.74 -18.76
N ARG A 582 47.55 -23.27 -17.66
CA ARG A 582 48.70 -23.83 -16.91
C ARG A 582 48.61 -23.27 -15.48
N GLY A 583 48.87 -23.99 -14.40
CA GLY A 583 49.14 -25.43 -14.20
C GLY A 583 49.52 -25.69 -12.73
N THR A 584 49.35 -26.93 -12.24
CA THR A 584 49.96 -27.53 -11.01
C THR A 584 50.07 -26.65 -9.73
N SER A 585 49.20 -26.77 -8.72
CA SER A 585 49.11 -27.86 -7.71
C SER A 585 50.22 -27.92 -6.65
N ILE A 586 49.85 -27.82 -5.37
CA ILE A 586 50.24 -28.72 -4.24
C ILE A 586 49.42 -28.33 -2.97
N LEU A 587 49.19 -29.30 -2.09
CA LEU A 587 48.52 -29.23 -0.77
C LEU A 587 49.35 -30.11 0.22
N PRO A 588 49.11 -30.10 1.55
CA PRO A 588 48.56 -29.08 2.45
C PRO A 588 49.53 -28.77 3.64
N GLY A 589 49.10 -28.03 4.66
CA GLY A 589 49.84 -27.89 5.93
C GLY A 589 48.98 -27.38 7.09
N CYS A 590 49.15 -27.95 8.30
CA CYS A 590 48.38 -27.63 9.51
C CYS A 590 49.23 -26.84 10.53
N GLY A 591 48.63 -26.01 11.39
CA GLY A 591 49.37 -25.49 12.57
C GLY A 591 48.76 -24.32 13.37
N HIS A 592 48.09 -24.65 14.48
CA HIS A 592 48.19 -23.99 15.81
C HIS A 592 48.39 -22.47 15.98
N SER A 593 47.28 -21.79 16.31
CA SER A 593 46.98 -21.15 17.62
C SER A 593 47.91 -20.12 18.31
N MET A 594 47.26 -19.06 18.85
CA MET A 594 47.64 -18.15 19.96
C MET A 594 48.71 -17.07 19.72
N GLY A 595 48.47 -15.87 20.28
CA GLY A 595 49.51 -14.84 20.47
C GLY A 595 49.02 -13.38 20.42
N SER A 596 48.72 -12.81 21.58
CA SER A 596 48.84 -11.38 21.97
C SER A 596 49.17 -10.29 20.92
N ALA A 597 48.40 -9.20 20.93
CA ALA A 597 48.85 -7.87 20.46
C ALA A 597 49.92 -7.27 21.42
N PRO A 598 50.69 -6.24 21.00
CA PRO A 598 50.19 -4.86 21.18
C PRO A 598 50.52 -3.86 20.05
N SER A 599 49.79 -2.73 20.05
CA SER A 599 50.13 -1.43 19.43
C SER A 599 51.33 -0.75 20.16
N PRO A 600 51.95 0.37 19.69
CA PRO A 600 51.37 1.45 18.86
C PRO A 600 52.29 2.20 17.84
N ASP A 601 51.75 3.33 17.35
CA ASP A 601 52.39 4.54 16.79
C ASP A 601 52.82 4.63 15.29
N ALA A 602 52.97 5.91 14.85
CA ALA A 602 53.10 6.47 13.48
C ALA A 602 51.83 6.35 12.58
N GLU A 603 51.16 7.40 12.10
CA GLU A 603 51.55 8.62 11.33
C GLU A 603 51.62 8.42 9.79
N TYR A 604 51.52 9.55 9.04
CA TYR A 604 51.15 9.73 7.62
C TYR A 604 49.63 9.61 7.33
N ALA A 605 48.88 10.63 6.89
CA ALA A 605 49.14 11.90 6.17
C ALA A 605 49.17 11.81 4.62
N ASN A 606 48.01 11.58 4.01
CA ASN A 606 47.41 12.40 2.93
C ASN A 606 45.95 11.97 2.67
#